data_AF-A0A286FRM9-F1
#
_entry.id   AF-A0A286FRM9-F1
#
_cell.length_a   1.000
_cell.length_b   1.000
_cell.length_c   1.000
_cell.angle_alpha   90.00
_cell.angle_beta   90.00
_cell.angle_gamma   90.00
#
_symmetry.space_group_name_H-M   'P 1'
#
loop_
_entity.id
_entity.type
_entity.pdbx_description
1 polymer ?
#
loop_
_entity_poly.entity_id
_entity_poly.type
_entity_poly.pdbx_seq_one_letter_code
_entity_poly.pdbx_strand_id
1 'polypeptide(L)' 'MSLFASCLDLLDRPTVCPGCRAHAPRWSRVSEDGLTVLTHDGDLICPADAAFGASPDSTPVSPPLASPPVVLEVAA' A
#
# COMPACT_ATOMS: atom_id res chain seq x y z
N MET A 1 -10.54 21.61 25.72
CA MET A 1 -9.64 21.05 24.68
C MET A 1 -10.18 21.47 23.33
N SER A 2 -9.39 22.22 22.58
CA SER A 2 -9.87 23.05 21.46
C SER A 2 -10.08 22.22 20.19
N LEU A 3 -11.32 22.15 19.71
CA LEU A 3 -11.68 21.53 18.42
C LEU A 3 -11.19 22.32 17.20
N PHE A 4 -10.65 23.53 17.42
CA PHE A 4 -10.23 24.44 16.36
C PHE A 4 -8.94 24.04 15.65
N ALA A 5 -8.05 23.29 16.32
CA ALA A 5 -6.79 22.86 15.71
C ALA A 5 -7.03 21.95 14.49
N SER A 6 -8.05 21.10 14.54
CA SER A 6 -8.37 20.18 13.46
C SER A 6 -8.92 20.86 12.20
N CYS A 7 -9.57 22.02 12.30
CA CYS A 7 -10.12 22.70 11.11
C CYS A 7 -9.08 23.51 10.35
N LEU A 8 -8.11 24.11 11.05
CA LEU A 8 -7.03 24.89 10.43
C LEU A 8 -6.05 24.00 9.65
N ASP A 9 -5.76 22.79 10.15
CA ASP A 9 -4.93 21.81 9.44
C ASP A 9 -5.54 21.36 8.10
N LEU A 10 -6.87 21.41 7.95
CA LEU A 10 -7.53 21.14 6.68
C LEU A 10 -7.38 22.27 5.65
N LEU A 11 -7.14 23.51 6.10
CA LEU A 11 -7.09 24.70 5.23
C LEU A 11 -5.68 24.98 4.69
N ASP A 12 -4.63 24.63 5.45
CA ASP A 12 -3.22 24.84 5.06
C ASP A 12 -2.61 23.65 4.31
N ARG A 13 -3.44 22.64 3.99
CA ARG A 13 -2.94 21.46 3.31
C ARG A 13 -2.48 21.83 1.89
N PRO A 14 -1.24 21.50 1.51
CA PRO A 14 -0.76 21.78 0.16
C PRO A 14 -1.72 21.18 -0.86
N THR A 15 -2.21 21.96 -1.81
CA THR A 15 -3.05 21.44 -2.90
C THR A 15 -2.23 20.80 -4.01
N VAL A 16 -0.90 20.82 -3.88
CA VAL A 16 0.05 20.32 -4.87
C VAL A 16 0.63 19.00 -4.39
N CYS A 17 0.62 18.01 -5.27
CA CYS A 17 1.22 16.71 -4.99
C CYS A 17 2.75 16.87 -4.79
N PRO A 18 3.32 16.34 -3.69
CA PRO A 18 4.76 16.46 -3.43
C PRO A 18 5.64 15.65 -4.41
N GLY A 19 5.07 14.67 -5.12
CA GLY A 19 5.77 13.86 -6.11
C GLY A 19 5.86 14.55 -7.47
N CYS A 20 4.73 14.58 -8.19
CA CYS A 20 4.70 15.12 -9.56
C CYS A 20 4.47 16.63 -9.66
N ARG A 21 4.23 17.32 -8.54
CA ARG A 21 3.89 18.76 -8.48
C ARG A 21 2.61 19.16 -9.23
N ALA A 22 1.77 18.20 -9.61
CA ALA A 22 0.45 18.48 -10.15
C ALA A 22 -0.50 19.00 -9.06
N HIS A 23 -1.49 19.78 -9.46
CA HIS A 23 -2.57 20.18 -8.57
C HIS A 23 -3.46 18.97 -8.25
N ALA A 24 -3.43 18.53 -6.99
CA ALA A 24 -4.15 17.37 -6.46
C ALA A 24 -4.59 17.68 -5.01
N PRO A 25 -5.68 18.45 -4.81
CA PRO A 25 -6.10 18.94 -3.48
C PRO A 25 -6.27 17.85 -2.42
N ARG A 26 -6.57 16.63 -2.87
CA ARG A 26 -6.80 15.47 -2.01
C ARG A 26 -5.71 14.42 -2.16
N TRP A 27 -4.47 14.81 -2.50
CA TRP A 27 -3.35 13.86 -2.48
C TRP A 27 -3.21 13.21 -1.10
N SER A 28 -2.76 11.96 -1.01
CA SER A 28 -2.51 11.28 0.26
C SER A 28 -1.44 10.20 0.13
N ARG A 29 -0.88 9.74 1.25
CA ARG A 29 -0.03 8.54 1.26
C ARG A 29 -0.84 7.40 1.87
N VAL A 30 -0.98 6.33 1.11
CA VAL A 30 -1.70 5.12 1.53
C VAL A 30 -0.68 4.01 1.69
N SER A 31 -0.76 3.27 2.79
CA SER A 31 0.07 2.08 2.99
C SER A 31 -0.79 0.84 2.70
N GLU A 32 -0.40 0.07 1.69
CA GLU A 32 -1.08 -1.15 1.24
C GLU A 32 -0.03 -2.23 1.01
N ASP A 33 -0.23 -3.43 1.58
CA ASP A 33 0.69 -4.58 1.47
C ASP A 33 2.16 -4.27 1.81
N GLY A 34 2.40 -3.35 2.75
CA GLY A 34 3.75 -2.93 3.16
C GLY A 34 4.41 -1.91 2.22
N LEU A 35 3.71 -1.47 1.18
CA LEU A 35 4.13 -0.40 0.27
C LEU A 35 3.44 0.90 0.67
N THR A 36 4.20 1.99 0.82
CA THR A 36 3.63 3.33 0.98
C THR A 36 3.58 4.02 -0.38
N VAL A 37 2.36 4.29 -0.85
CA VAL A 37 2.08 4.81 -2.18
C VAL A 37 1.49 6.21 -2.09
N LEU A 38 2.00 7.14 -2.89
CA LEU A 38 1.43 8.47 -3.06
C LEU A 38 0.26 8.44 -4.04
N THR A 39 -0.93 8.85 -3.59
CA THR A 39 -2.16 8.91 -4.39
C THR A 39 -2.63 10.35 -4.58
N HIS A 40 -3.32 10.61 -5.68
CA HIS A 40 -4.08 11.80 -6.01
C HIS A 40 -5.56 11.49 -5.83
N ASP A 41 -6.28 12.43 -5.24
CA ASP A 41 -7.74 12.49 -5.16
C ASP A 41 -8.48 11.26 -4.57
N GLY A 42 -7.73 10.29 -4.06
CA GLY A 42 -8.18 9.12 -3.30
C GLY A 42 -8.08 7.81 -4.07
N ASP A 43 -7.94 7.85 -5.39
CA ASP A 43 -8.12 6.69 -6.27
C ASP A 43 -7.07 6.58 -7.40
N LEU A 44 -6.30 7.65 -7.65
CA LEU A 44 -5.29 7.65 -8.70
C LEU A 44 -3.88 7.62 -8.09
N ILE A 45 -3.07 6.62 -8.40
CA ILE A 45 -1.67 6.61 -7.95
C ILE A 45 -0.88 7.71 -8.69
N CYS A 46 -0.06 8.47 -7.96
CA CYS A 46 0.83 9.46 -8.55
C CYS A 46 1.83 8.78 -9.49
N PRO A 47 1.95 9.20 -10.76
CA PRO A 47 2.87 8.58 -11.73
C PRO A 47 4.36 8.82 -11.40
N ALA A 48 4.65 9.78 -10.52
CA ALA A 48 6.00 10.04 -10.02
C ALA A 48 6.30 9.28 -8.72
N ASP A 49 5.37 8.48 -8.21
CA ASP A 49 5.60 7.62 -7.06
C ASP A 49 6.55 6.47 -7.43
N ALA A 50 7.48 6.13 -6.53
CA ALA A 50 8.46 5.09 -6.79
C ALA A 50 7.83 3.68 -6.85
N ALA A 51 6.68 3.48 -6.22
CA ALA A 51 5.92 2.24 -6.29
C ALA A 51 4.94 2.21 -7.48
N PHE A 52 4.84 3.29 -8.29
CA PHE A 52 3.99 3.30 -9.46
C PHE A 52 4.44 2.23 -10.48
N GLY A 53 3.57 1.25 -10.74
CA GLY A 53 3.88 0.12 -11.61
C GLY A 53 4.79 -0.95 -10.98
N ALA A 54 5.19 -0.79 -9.72
CA ALA A 54 5.78 -1.89 -8.96
C ALA A 54 4.66 -2.91 -8.67
N SER A 55 4.70 -4.05 -9.35
CA SER A 55 3.91 -5.20 -8.89
C SER A 55 4.40 -5.56 -7.49
N PRO A 56 3.52 -5.77 -6.49
CA PRO A 56 3.95 -6.39 -5.25
C PRO A 56 4.58 -7.71 -5.68
N ASP A 57 5.90 -7.78 -5.49
CA ASP A 57 6.69 -8.92 -5.93
C ASP A 57 6.02 -10.17 -5.38
N SER A 58 5.72 -11.09 -6.28
CA SER A 58 5.12 -12.36 -5.92
C SER A 58 6.11 -13.03 -4.98
N THR A 59 5.87 -12.92 -3.67
CA THR A 59 6.62 -13.67 -2.67
C THR A 59 6.66 -15.11 -3.18
N PRO A 60 7.84 -15.72 -3.37
CA PRO A 60 7.87 -17.12 -3.74
C PRO A 60 7.19 -17.85 -2.60
N VAL A 61 5.96 -18.30 -2.83
CA VAL A 61 5.28 -19.26 -1.99
C VAL A 61 6.22 -20.45 -1.95
N SER A 62 6.97 -20.57 -0.85
CA SER A 62 7.65 -21.82 -0.55
C SER A 62 6.54 -22.87 -0.54
N PRO A 63 6.59 -23.89 -1.40
CA PRO A 63 5.60 -24.95 -1.33
C PRO A 63 5.63 -25.50 0.09
N PRO A 64 4.48 -25.87 0.69
CA PRO A 64 4.50 -26.53 1.98
C PRO A 64 5.42 -27.73 1.84
N LEU A 65 6.46 -27.82 2.69
CA LEU A 65 7.34 -28.98 2.77
C LEU A 65 6.44 -30.21 2.75
N ALA A 66 6.58 -31.01 1.69
CA ALA A 66 5.82 -32.23 1.53
C ALA A 66 5.95 -33.05 2.82
N SER A 67 4.82 -33.24 3.53
CA SER A 67 4.74 -34.23 4.59
C SER A 67 5.24 -35.57 4.03
N PRO A 68 6.06 -36.33 4.78
CA PRO A 68 6.46 -37.65 4.33
C PRO A 68 5.22 -38.52 4.10
N PRO A 69 5.21 -39.40 3.07
CA PRO A 69 4.09 -40.29 2.85
C PRO A 69 3.92 -41.19 4.09
N VAL A 70 2.72 -41.19 4.67
CA VAL A 70 2.33 -42.15 5.69
C VAL A 70 2.33 -43.53 5.03
N VAL A 71 3.32 -44.35 5.36
CA VAL A 71 3.36 -45.76 4.93
C VAL A 71 2.28 -46.49 5.74
N LEU A 72 1.16 -46.81 5.11
CA LEU A 72 0.12 -47.65 5.70
C LEU A 72 0.57 -49.11 5.58
N GLU A 73 1.25 -49.64 6.60
CA GLU A 73 1.46 -51.09 6.70
C GLU A 73 0.11 -51.78 6.92
N VAL A 74 -0.33 -52.54 5.92
CA VAL A 74 -1.47 -53.46 6.04
C VAL A 74 -0.91 -54.78 6.56
N ALA A 75 -1.12 -55.04 7.85
CA ALA A 75 -0.83 -56.33 8.45
C ALA A 75 -1.71 -57.41 7.81
N ALA A 76 -1.09 -58.50 7.37
CA ALA A 76 -1.73 -59.76 7.00
C ALA A 76 -1.10 -60.90 7.81
#